data_AF-Q31BJ8-F1
#
_entry.id   AF-Q31BJ8-F1
#
_cell.length_a   1.000
_cell.length_b   1.000
_cell.length_c   1.000
_cell.angle_alpha   90.00
_cell.angle_beta   90.00
_cell.angle_gamma   90.00
#
_symmetry.space_group_name_H-M   'P 1'
#
loop_
_entity.id
_entity.type
_entity.pdbx_description
1 polymer ?
#
loop_
_entity_poly.entity_id
_entity_poly.type
_entity_poly.pdbx_seq_one_letter_code
_entity_poly.pdbx_strand_id
1 'polypeptide(L)' 'MTNTKTKTVEKEKIIAEKLNGRFAMMGFVALVGAYLTTGQIIPGMV' A
#
# COMPACT_ATOMS: atom_id res chain seq x y z
N MET A 1 -1.28 32.60 13.97
CA MET A 1 -1.36 32.13 12.56
C MET A 1 -0.62 30.79 12.36
N THR A 2 -0.80 29.81 13.26
CA THR A 2 -0.09 28.50 13.21
C THR A 2 -1.03 27.30 13.13
N ASN A 3 -2.34 27.50 13.36
CA ASN A 3 -3.33 26.41 13.49
C ASN A 3 -3.81 25.84 12.14
N THR A 4 -3.60 26.56 11.03
CA THR A 4 -4.09 26.15 9.69
C THR A 4 -3.15 25.15 9.01
N LYS A 5 -1.82 25.27 9.19
CA LYS A 5 -0.83 24.36 8.59
C LYS A 5 -0.86 22.95 9.19
N THR A 6 -1.14 22.82 10.48
CA THR A 6 -1.21 21.49 11.13
C THR A 6 -2.43 20.69 10.66
N LYS A 7 -3.60 21.34 10.54
CA LYS A 7 -4.82 20.69 10.02
C LYS A 7 -4.73 20.25 8.57
N THR A 8 -3.94 20.92 7.72
CA THR A 8 -3.72 20.50 6.33
C THR A 8 -2.80 19.30 6.24
N VAL A 9 -1.72 19.25 7.04
CA VAL A 9 -0.79 18.11 7.08
C VAL A 9 -1.46 16.82 7.55
N GLU A 10 -2.41 16.91 8.49
CA GLU A 10 -3.21 15.75 8.92
C GLU A 10 -4.07 15.17 7.78
N LYS A 11 -4.72 16.03 6.99
CA LYS A 11 -5.54 15.59 5.84
C LYS A 11 -4.70 14.93 4.77
N GLU A 12 -3.52 15.49 4.46
CA GLU A 12 -2.60 14.91 3.47
C GLU A 12 -2.04 13.55 3.93
N LYS A 13 -1.74 13.39 5.23
CA LYS A 13 -1.33 12.10 5.81
C LYS A 13 -2.41 11.03 5.66
N ILE A 14 -3.68 11.36 5.90
CA ILE A 14 -4.80 10.42 5.74
C ILE A 14 -4.94 9.93 4.29
N ILE A 15 -4.73 10.84 3.32
CA ILE A 15 -4.76 10.48 1.91
C ILE A 15 -3.58 9.56 1.57
N ALA A 16 -2.38 9.89 2.04
CA ALA A 16 -1.19 9.07 1.84
C ALA A 16 -1.33 7.67 2.47
N GLU A 17 -1.88 7.58 3.69
CA GLU A 17 -2.12 6.30 4.37
C GLU A 17 -3.14 5.43 3.61
N LYS A 18 -4.26 6.01 3.17
CA LYS A 18 -5.27 5.29 2.38
C LYS A 18 -4.71 4.82 1.03
N LEU A 19 -3.92 5.66 0.37
CA LEU A 19 -3.32 5.34 -0.92
C LEU A 19 -2.28 4.22 -0.78
N ASN A 20 -1.36 4.35 0.19
CA ASN A 20 -0.36 3.33 0.49
C ASN A 20 -1.01 2.01 0.92
N GLY A 21 -2.05 2.06 1.75
CA GLY A 21 -2.81 0.88 2.18
C GLY A 21 -3.46 0.14 0.99
N ARG A 22 -4.02 0.86 0.01
CA ARG A 22 -4.58 0.27 -1.21
C ARG A 22 -3.51 -0.43 -2.05
N PHE A 23 -2.37 0.20 -2.26
CA PHE A 23 -1.26 -0.42 -2.99
C PHE A 23 -0.70 -1.65 -2.26
N ALA A 24 -0.58 -1.60 -0.94
CA ALA A 24 -0.16 -2.74 -0.14
C ALA A 24 -1.13 -3.92 -0.26
N MET A 25 -2.45 -3.68 -0.24
CA MET A 25 -3.45 -4.73 -0.44
C MET A 25 -3.37 -5.35 -1.84
N MET A 26 -3.18 -4.54 -2.89
CA MET A 26 -2.98 -5.04 -4.25
C MET A 26 -1.71 -5.89 -4.35
N GLY A 27 -0.60 -5.45 -3.76
CA GLY A 27 0.64 -6.22 -3.70
C GLY A 27 0.47 -7.56 -2.97
N PHE A 28 -0.24 -7.57 -1.84
CA PHE A 28 -0.54 -8.78 -1.10
C PHE A 28 -1.39 -9.77 -1.91
N VAL A 29 -2.47 -9.31 -2.53
CA VAL A 29 -3.32 -10.17 -3.37
C VAL A 29 -2.54 -10.70 -4.58
N ALA A 30 -1.69 -9.88 -5.20
CA ALA A 30 -0.84 -10.32 -6.29
C ALA A 30 0.15 -11.41 -5.83
N LEU A 31 0.73 -11.27 -4.63
CA LEU A 31 1.68 -12.23 -4.06
C LEU A 31 1.01 -13.56 -3.69
N VAL A 32 -0.18 -13.50 -3.09
CA VAL A 32 -1.00 -14.69 -2.83
C VAL A 32 -1.43 -15.36 -4.14
N GLY A 33 -1.90 -14.59 -5.12
CA GLY A 33 -2.30 -15.11 -6.43
C GLY A 33 -1.14 -15.74 -7.18
N ALA A 34 0.04 -15.12 -7.13
CA ALA A 34 1.29 -15.68 -7.63
C ALA A 34 1.63 -17.03 -7.00
N TYR A 35 1.56 -17.14 -5.67
CA TYR A 35 1.79 -18.40 -4.96
C TYR A 35 0.78 -19.48 -5.34
N LEU A 36 -0.51 -19.14 -5.42
CA LEU A 36 -1.56 -20.09 -5.78
C LEU A 36 -1.48 -20.57 -7.23
N THR A 37 -1.02 -19.73 -8.16
CA THR A 37 -0.95 -20.06 -9.60
C THR A 37 0.35 -20.74 -9.99
N THR A 38 1.48 -20.37 -9.38
CA THR A 38 2.83 -20.86 -9.74
C THR A 38 3.41 -21.83 -8.72
N GLY A 39 2.85 -21.92 -7.51
CA GLY A 39 3.43 -22.67 -6.40
C GLY A 39 4.70 -22.03 -5.80
N GLN A 40 5.14 -20.89 -6.32
CA GLN A 40 6.35 -20.19 -5.89
C GLN A 40 5.99 -18.98 -5.02
N ILE A 41 6.68 -18.83 -3.88
CA ILE A 41 6.52 -17.65 -3.01
C ILE A 41 7.01 -16.38 -3.74
N ILE A 42 7.99 -16.53 -4.64
CA ILE A 42 8.49 -15.47 -5.52
C ILE A 42 8.54 -16.00 -6.96
N PRO A 43 7.59 -15.62 -7.84
CA PRO A 43 7.65 -15.99 -9.25
C PRO A 43 8.87 -15.36 -9.91
N GLY A 44 9.68 -16.15 -10.61
CA GLY A 44 10.79 -15.66 -11.43
C GLY A 44 12.10 -15.35 -10.70
N MET A 45 12.22 -15.67 -9.40
CA MET A 45 13.53 -15.81 -8.74
C MET A 45 13.87 -17.31 -8.71
N VAL A 46 14.95 -17.71 -9.37
CA VAL A 46 15.49 -19.09 -9.38
C VAL A 46 16.16 -19.43 -8.05
#